data_AF-A0A7L7M5X9-F1
#
_entry.id   AF-A0A7L7M5X9-F1
#
_cell.length_a   1.000
_cell.length_b   1.000
_cell.length_c   1.000
_cell.angle_alpha   90.00
_cell.angle_beta   90.00
_cell.angle_gamma   90.00
#
_symmetry.space_group_name_H-M   'P 1'
#
loop_
_entity.id
_entity.type
_entity.pdbx_description
1 polymer ?
#
loop_
_entity_poly.entity_id
_entity_poly.type
_entity_poly.pdbx_seq_one_letter_code
_entity_poly.pdbx_strand_id
1 'polypeptide(L)'
;MNTRHATLHAPHRRSTNIVRTERVARLVAGLVVIALGIALLTAAGSVLSVVLGAVVVLVGIVLTATGGLGHCPLYQKLGYTPPSLRGHH
;
A
#
# COMPACT_ATOMS: atom_id res chain seq x y z
N MET A 1 -18.60 50.20 12.17
CA MET A 1 -18.63 49.06 11.22
C MET A 1 -17.19 48.76 10.80
N ASN A 2 -16.45 47.78 11.35
CA ASN A 2 -16.57 46.31 11.27
C ASN A 2 -16.88 45.83 9.84
N THR A 3 -16.06 45.04 9.15
CA THR A 3 -15.37 43.82 9.61
C THR A 3 -14.07 43.55 8.85
N ARG A 4 -13.05 43.17 9.61
CA ARG A 4 -11.75 42.68 9.13
C ARG A 4 -11.92 41.39 8.33
N HIS A 5 -11.13 41.28 7.26
CA HIS A 5 -10.89 40.06 6.50
C HIS A 5 -10.40 38.93 7.42
N ALA A 6 -11.31 38.06 7.86
CA ALA A 6 -10.96 36.75 8.37
C ALA A 6 -10.87 35.80 7.18
N THR A 7 -9.67 35.71 6.62
CA THR A 7 -9.28 34.66 5.67
C THR A 7 -9.59 33.31 6.31
N LEU A 8 -10.67 32.67 5.86
CA LEU A 8 -10.88 31.24 6.10
C LEU A 8 -9.63 30.54 5.55
N HIS A 9 -8.81 29.99 6.44
CA HIS A 9 -7.84 28.97 6.06
C HIS A 9 -8.65 27.80 5.49
N ALA A 10 -8.85 27.82 4.17
CA ALA A 10 -9.33 26.67 3.44
C ALA A 10 -8.42 25.50 3.85
N PRO A 11 -8.98 24.38 4.35
CA PRO A 11 -8.16 23.21 4.61
C PRO A 11 -7.45 22.89 3.30
N HIS A 12 -6.12 22.85 3.34
CA HIS A 12 -5.27 22.50 2.22
C HIS A 12 -5.75 21.16 1.69
N ARG A 13 -6.59 21.23 0.65
CA ARG A 13 -7.13 20.10 -0.08
C ARG A 13 -5.92 19.50 -0.77
N ARG A 14 -5.18 18.63 -0.06
CA ARG A 14 -4.19 17.76 -0.67
C ARG A 14 -4.96 16.90 -1.65
N SER A 15 -4.97 17.40 -2.88
CA SER A 15 -5.28 16.72 -4.11
C SER A 15 -4.66 15.32 -4.05
N THR A 16 -5.48 14.34 -3.65
CA THR A 16 -5.83 13.17 -4.46
C THR A 16 -4.74 12.53 -5.33
N ASN A 17 -3.48 12.55 -4.92
CA ASN A 17 -2.39 11.82 -5.58
C ASN A 17 -1.35 11.27 -4.58
N ILE A 18 -1.79 10.89 -3.39
CA ILE A 18 -1.02 10.04 -2.47
C ILE A 18 -1.96 8.89 -2.08
N VAL A 19 -2.15 7.91 -2.97
CA VAL A 19 -2.75 6.60 -2.62
C VAL A 19 -2.69 5.52 -3.72
N ARG A 20 -2.50 5.86 -5.01
CA ARG A 20 -2.50 4.86 -6.11
C ARG A 20 -1.11 4.52 -6.63
N THR A 21 -0.26 5.51 -6.85
CA THR A 21 1.10 5.29 -7.39
C THR A 21 2.00 4.57 -6.40
N GLU A 22 2.00 4.98 -5.13
CA GLU A 22 2.74 4.31 -4.06
C GLU A 22 2.25 2.88 -3.81
N ARG A 23 0.95 2.65 -3.99
CA ARG A 23 0.29 1.35 -3.90
C ARG A 23 0.79 0.40 -5.00
N VAL A 24 0.77 0.86 -6.26
CA VAL A 24 1.25 0.11 -7.42
C VAL A 24 2.76 -0.11 -7.31
N ALA A 25 3.53 0.88 -6.86
CA ALA A 25 4.96 0.77 -6.65
C ALA A 25 5.30 -0.32 -5.63
N ARG A 26 4.64 -0.36 -4.46
CA ARG A 26 4.86 -1.40 -3.44
C ARG A 26 4.41 -2.79 -3.90
N LEU A 27 3.31 -2.88 -4.65
CA LEU A 27 2.87 -4.14 -5.27
C LEU A 27 3.91 -4.69 -6.25
N VAL A 28 4.32 -3.86 -7.22
CA VAL A 28 5.30 -4.25 -8.25
C VAL A 28 6.65 -4.55 -7.61
N ALA A 29 7.13 -3.70 -6.70
CA ALA A 29 8.37 -3.94 -5.98
C ALA A 29 8.32 -5.24 -5.16
N GLY A 30 7.22 -5.50 -4.43
CA GLY A 30 7.05 -6.74 -3.68
C GLY A 30 7.06 -7.98 -4.58
N LEU A 31 6.40 -7.93 -5.74
CA LEU A 31 6.43 -9.02 -6.73
C LEU A 31 7.84 -9.27 -7.28
N VAL A 32 8.58 -8.20 -7.58
CA VAL A 32 9.99 -8.31 -8.02
C VAL A 32 10.85 -8.93 -6.92
N VAL A 33 10.67 -8.52 -5.67
CA VAL A 33 11.40 -9.08 -4.52
C VAL A 33 11.08 -10.57 -4.33
N ILE A 34 9.82 -10.98 -4.47
CA ILE A 34 9.42 -12.40 -4.42
C ILE A 34 10.14 -13.18 -5.53
N ALA A 35 10.11 -12.69 -6.77
CA ALA A 35 10.74 -13.37 -7.90
C ALA A 35 12.26 -13.54 -7.69
N LEU A 36 12.94 -12.50 -7.18
CA LEU A 36 14.35 -12.57 -6.82
C LEU A 36 14.61 -13.57 -5.69
N GLY A 37 13.77 -13.61 -4.66
CA GLY A 37 13.87 -14.58 -3.57
C GLY A 37 13.71 -16.03 -4.06
N ILE A 38 12.76 -16.28 -4.96
CA ILE A 38 12.57 -17.61 -5.58
C ILE A 38 13.79 -17.99 -6.42
N ALA A 39 14.32 -17.07 -7.24
CA ALA A 39 15.54 -17.32 -8.01
C ALA A 39 16.72 -17.67 -7.09
N LEU A 40 16.87 -16.94 -5.97
CA LEU A 40 17.88 -17.23 -4.96
C LEU A 40 17.74 -18.64 -4.37
N LEU A 41 16.50 -19.07 -4.10
CA LEU A 41 16.20 -20.41 -3.60
C LEU A 41 16.53 -21.50 -4.63
N THR A 42 16.24 -21.28 -5.92
CA THR A 42 16.58 -22.24 -6.98
C THR A 42 18.08 -22.38 -7.22
N ALA A 43 18.85 -21.33 -6.91
CA ALA A 43 20.31 -21.31 -7.03
C ALA A 43 21.02 -21.62 -5.70
N ALA A 44 20.29 -22.01 -4.65
CA ALA A 44 20.86 -22.17 -3.32
C ALA A 44 21.78 -23.39 -3.24
N GLY A 45 23.09 -23.16 -3.06
CA GLY A 45 24.08 -24.19 -2.78
C GLY A 45 24.37 -24.42 -1.29
N SER A 46 23.70 -23.67 -0.40
CA SER A 46 23.96 -23.73 1.05
C SER A 46 22.69 -23.45 1.87
N VAL A 47 22.69 -23.93 3.12
CA VAL A 47 21.60 -23.67 4.08
C VAL A 47 21.40 -22.17 4.30
N LEU A 48 22.50 -21.40 4.37
CA LEU A 48 22.43 -19.96 4.53
C LEU A 48 21.71 -19.28 3.35
N SER A 49 21.99 -19.72 2.11
CA SER A 49 21.31 -19.23 0.91
C SER A 49 19.80 -19.54 0.94
N VAL A 50 19.42 -20.71 1.45
CA VAL A 50 18.00 -21.08 1.63
C VAL A 50 17.32 -20.15 2.62
N VAL A 51 17.94 -19.90 3.79
CA VAL A 51 17.38 -18.99 4.81
C VAL A 51 17.24 -17.57 4.27
N LEU A 52 18.27 -17.05 3.61
CA LEU A 52 18.23 -15.72 2.97
C LEU A 52 17.12 -15.63 1.92
N GLY A 53 17.03 -16.62 1.02
CA GLY A 53 15.98 -16.67 0.00
C GLY A 53 14.58 -16.68 0.60
N ALA A 54 14.34 -17.46 1.66
CA ALA A 54 13.06 -17.52 2.35
C ALA A 54 12.69 -16.17 3.01
N VAL A 55 13.66 -15.50 3.66
CA VAL A 55 13.45 -14.16 4.24
C VAL A 55 13.12 -13.14 3.16
N VAL A 56 13.82 -13.17 2.02
CA VAL A 56 13.54 -12.27 0.89
C VAL A 56 12.13 -12.47 0.35
N VAL A 57 11.70 -13.72 0.17
CA VAL A 57 10.32 -14.03 -0.25
C VAL A 57 9.31 -13.50 0.78
N LEU A 58 9.54 -13.72 2.08
CA LEU A 58 8.69 -13.20 3.16
C LEU A 58 8.58 -11.66 3.13
N VAL A 59 9.70 -10.97 2.96
CA VAL A 59 9.72 -9.50 2.82
C VAL A 59 8.92 -9.05 1.61
N GLY A 60 9.10 -9.72 0.46
CA GLY A 60 8.34 -9.46 -0.75
C GLY A 60 6.83 -9.65 -0.54
N ILE A 61 6.41 -10.72 0.14
CA ILE A 61 5.01 -10.97 0.50
C ILE A 61 4.45 -9.86 1.38
N VAL A 62 5.18 -9.44 2.42
CA VAL A 62 4.76 -8.33 3.30
C VAL A 62 4.65 -7.02 2.51
N LEU A 63 5.57 -6.76 1.59
CA LEU A 63 5.55 -5.56 0.75
C LEU A 63 4.41 -5.56 -0.27
N THR A 64 4.17 -6.69 -0.94
CA THR A 64 3.01 -6.88 -1.84
C THR A 64 1.71 -6.81 -1.06
N ALA A 65 1.63 -7.38 0.14
CA ALA A 65 0.46 -7.26 1.00
C ALA A 65 0.24 -5.79 1.37
N THR A 66 1.22 -5.10 1.95
CA THR A 66 1.08 -3.67 2.31
C THR A 66 0.77 -2.76 1.12
N GLY A 67 1.31 -3.05 -0.07
CA GLY A 67 0.94 -2.41 -1.33
C GLY A 67 -0.46 -2.80 -1.81
N GLY A 68 -0.91 -4.03 -1.63
CA GLY A 68 -2.23 -4.51 -2.05
C GLY A 68 -3.37 -3.84 -1.31
N LEU A 69 -3.15 -3.29 -0.12
CA LEU A 69 -4.18 -2.82 0.80
C LEU A 69 -4.48 -1.32 0.76
N GLY A 70 -4.23 -0.64 -0.36
CA GLY A 70 -4.49 0.82 -0.49
C GLY A 70 -5.91 1.32 -0.17
N HIS A 71 -6.86 0.43 0.13
CA HIS A 71 -7.82 0.55 1.23
C HIS A 71 -7.91 -0.83 1.88
N CYS A 72 -8.00 -0.89 3.21
CA CYS A 72 -7.84 -2.11 4.01
C CYS A 72 -8.61 -3.31 3.39
N PRO A 73 -8.01 -4.51 3.27
CA PRO A 73 -8.65 -5.70 2.65
C PRO A 73 -9.89 -6.12 3.43
N LEU A 74 -9.93 -5.73 4.70
CA LEU A 74 -11.03 -5.92 5.61
C LEU A 74 -12.28 -5.16 5.17
N TYR A 75 -12.16 -3.97 4.56
CA TYR A 75 -13.33 -3.19 4.12
C TYR A 75 -14.01 -3.82 2.90
N GLN A 76 -13.22 -4.39 1.99
CA GLN A 76 -13.74 -5.05 0.78
C GLN A 76 -14.32 -6.44 1.09
N LYS A 77 -13.82 -7.12 2.13
CA LYS A 77 -14.37 -8.39 2.63
C LYS A 77 -15.57 -8.21 3.59
N LEU A 78 -15.71 -7.05 4.23
CA LEU A 78 -16.76 -6.78 5.23
C LEU A 78 -17.98 -6.03 4.67
N GLY A 79 -17.97 -5.64 3.38
CA GLY A 79 -19.12 -5.00 2.73
C GLY A 79 -19.56 -3.67 3.36
N TYR A 80 -18.68 -2.99 4.11
CA TYR A 80 -19.04 -1.77 4.82
C TYR A 80 -18.69 -0.54 4.00
N THR A 81 -19.71 0.15 3.50
CA THR A 81 -19.57 1.49 2.92
C THR A 81 -19.68 2.56 4.03
N PRO A 82 -18.69 3.45 4.19
CA PRO A 82 -18.76 4.51 5.19
C PRO A 82 -19.94 5.46 4.92
N PRO A 83 -20.58 6.03 5.96
CA PRO A 83 -21.73 6.92 5.80
C PRO A 83 -21.48 8.12 4.87
N SER A 84 -20.24 8.61 4.79
CA SER A 84 -19.84 9.72 3.93
C SER A 84 -19.82 9.41 2.42
N LEU A 85 -19.95 8.13 2.04
CA LEU A 85 -20.00 7.65 0.66
C LEU A 85 -21.38 7.11 0.25
N ARG A 86 -22.37 7.11 1.16
CA ARG A 86 -23.77 6.92 0.79
C ARG A 86 -24.23 8.20 0.12
N GLY A 87 -24.22 8.20 -1.22
CA GLY A 87 -24.81 9.28 -2.00
C GLY A 87 -26.25 9.50 -1.55
N HIS A 88 -26.57 10.77 -1.26
CA HIS A 88 -27.95 11.22 -1.09
C HIS A 88 -28.71 10.93 -2.39
N HIS A 89 -29.62 9.96 -2.34
CA HIS A 89 -30.77 9.86 -3.22
C HIS A 89 -31.99 10.34 -2.44
#